data_AF-A0A4Y9ZPK1-F1
#
_entry.id   AF-A0A4Y9ZPK1-F1
#
_cell.length_a   1.000
_cell.length_b   1.000
_cell.length_c   1.000
_cell.angle_alpha   90.00
_cell.angle_beta   90.00
_cell.angle_gamma   90.00
#
_symmetry.space_group_name_H-M   'P 1'
#
loop_
_entity.id
_entity.type
_entity.pdbx_description
1 polymer ?
#
loop_
_entity_poly.entity_id
_entity_poly.type
_entity_poly.pdbx_seq_one_letter_code
_entity_poly.pdbx_strand_id
1 'polypeptide(L)'
;MFSSFYDMACMPTSLPPVLGINLQYMKQKWHKESYIDHFDSMNCRAATNFCKSELEAPYEAFGLNVFDISEPCEGLRRETFCYYIVIDIISYLLQPSTHDLLGVDPAAQNFSTVSWPTRSAFDAAFNVLRDSHEHIMVLLESGVHVLIYVGTYNWGCNWVGNERWMFALVWSGREAFVGTEFRE
;
A
#
# COMPACT_ATOMS: atom_id res chain seq x y z
N MET A 1 9.47 2.76 1.72
CA MET A 1 8.11 2.39 2.15
C MET A 1 7.89 2.66 3.65
N PHE A 2 8.46 1.85 4.56
CA PHE A 2 8.13 1.91 6.00
C PHE A 2 8.41 3.24 6.72
N SER A 3 9.40 4.03 6.28
CA SER A 3 9.61 5.37 6.84
C SER A 3 8.39 6.28 6.66
N SER A 4 7.68 6.17 5.54
CA SER A 4 6.46 6.95 5.32
C SER A 4 5.30 6.50 6.20
N PHE A 5 5.25 5.22 6.58
CA PHE A 5 4.22 4.69 7.47
C PHE A 5 4.43 5.23 8.89
N TYR A 6 5.70 5.37 9.29
CA TYR A 6 6.08 6.05 10.53
C TYR A 6 5.61 7.50 10.53
N ASP A 7 5.92 8.26 9.47
CA ASP A 7 5.53 9.68 9.41
C ASP A 7 4.00 9.83 9.52
N MET A 8 3.26 9.04 8.77
CA MET A 8 1.80 9.09 8.78
C MET A 8 1.17 8.73 10.13
N ALA A 9 1.76 7.80 10.89
CA ALA A 9 1.18 7.34 12.15
C ALA A 9 1.73 8.04 13.40
N CYS A 10 2.98 8.48 13.37
CA CYS A 10 3.73 8.95 14.55
C CYS A 10 4.07 10.45 14.49
N MET A 11 3.88 11.10 13.34
CA MET A 11 4.15 12.53 13.15
C MET A 11 2.85 13.26 12.76
N PRO A 12 2.74 14.58 12.99
CA PRO A 12 1.58 15.36 12.57
C PRO A 12 1.59 15.62 11.06
N THR A 13 1.55 14.56 10.25
CA THR A 13 1.72 14.65 8.79
C THR A 13 0.41 14.89 8.06
N SER A 14 -0.59 14.03 8.28
CA SER A 14 -1.95 14.25 7.75
C SER A 14 -2.97 14.57 8.85
N LEU A 15 -2.75 14.00 10.03
CA LEU A 15 -3.53 14.17 11.25
C LEU A 15 -2.57 14.22 12.45
N PRO A 16 -3.02 14.61 13.65
CA PRO A 16 -2.22 14.44 14.86
C PRO A 16 -1.70 12.99 15.01
N PRO A 17 -0.52 12.78 15.63
CA PRO A 17 0.04 11.45 15.81
C PRO A 17 -0.95 10.49 16.49
N VAL A 18 -1.17 9.34 15.87
CA VAL A 18 -2.08 8.29 16.38
C VAL A 18 -1.31 7.21 17.14
N LEU A 19 -0.02 7.03 16.82
CA LEU A 19 0.89 6.13 17.51
C LEU A 19 1.98 6.92 18.24
N GLY A 20 2.19 6.62 19.53
CA GLY A 20 3.26 7.19 20.35
C GLY A 20 4.60 6.46 20.23
N ILE A 21 4.87 5.84 19.08
CA ILE A 21 6.04 4.98 18.91
C ILE A 21 7.26 5.84 18.58
N ASN A 22 8.34 5.68 19.35
CA ASN A 22 9.65 6.26 19.03
C ASN A 22 10.52 5.21 18.33
N LEU A 23 10.52 5.22 16.99
CA LEU A 23 11.32 4.29 16.18
C LEU A 23 12.71 4.84 15.87
N GLN A 24 13.46 5.16 16.93
CA GLN A 24 14.85 5.60 16.83
C GLN A 24 15.79 4.56 16.17
N TYR A 25 15.33 3.31 16.07
CA TYR A 25 16.08 2.14 15.60
C TYR A 25 15.81 1.72 14.15
N MET A 26 14.86 2.35 13.44
CA MET A 26 14.59 2.06 12.02
C MET A 26 15.66 2.69 11.12
N LYS A 27 16.94 2.41 11.40
CA LYS A 27 18.04 2.78 10.50
C LYS A 27 17.76 2.09 9.16
N GLN A 28 17.47 2.91 8.15
CA GLN A 28 17.31 2.59 6.71
C GLN A 28 18.38 1.67 6.10
N LYS A 29 19.43 1.33 6.86
CA LYS A 29 20.58 0.54 6.45
C LYS A 29 20.21 -0.86 5.96
N TRP A 30 19.34 -1.59 6.66
CA TRP A 30 19.02 -2.98 6.31
C TRP A 30 18.22 -3.12 5.01
N HIS A 31 17.30 -2.19 4.72
CA HIS A 31 16.52 -2.23 3.48
C HIS A 31 17.38 -1.90 2.25
N LYS A 32 18.35 -0.98 2.39
CA LYS A 32 19.25 -0.63 1.28
C LYS A 32 20.20 -1.78 0.95
N GLU A 33 20.87 -2.33 1.96
CA GLU A 33 21.88 -3.39 1.79
C GLU A 33 21.28 -4.74 1.36
N SER A 34 20.04 -5.05 1.74
CA SER A 34 19.41 -6.37 1.47
C SER A 34 18.52 -6.40 0.22
N TYR A 35 18.13 -5.23 -0.31
CA TYR A 35 17.13 -5.12 -1.38
C TYR A 35 17.65 -4.40 -2.61
N ILE A 36 18.31 -3.26 -2.41
CA ILE A 36 18.70 -2.34 -3.49
C ILE A 36 20.05 -2.77 -4.08
N ASP A 37 21.00 -3.18 -3.24
CA ASP A 37 22.37 -3.50 -3.67
C ASP A 37 22.56 -5.01 -4.00
N HIS A 38 21.83 -5.91 -3.33
CA HIS A 38 21.85 -7.37 -3.59
C HIS A 38 20.53 -8.00 -3.12
N PHE A 39 19.78 -8.67 -4.00
CA PHE A 39 18.54 -9.35 -3.59
C PHE A 39 18.85 -10.59 -2.73
N ASP A 40 18.70 -10.47 -1.41
CA ASP A 40 18.75 -11.58 -0.47
C ASP A 40 17.37 -11.81 0.14
N SER A 41 16.70 -12.87 -0.30
CA SER A 41 15.33 -13.20 0.10
C SER A 41 15.17 -13.41 1.61
N MET A 42 16.20 -13.90 2.31
CA MET A 42 16.17 -14.15 3.74
C MET A 42 16.25 -12.84 4.52
N ASN A 43 17.21 -11.98 4.17
CA ASN A 43 17.36 -10.68 4.81
C ASN A 43 16.19 -9.72 4.47
N CYS A 44 15.67 -9.78 3.24
CA CYS A 44 14.45 -9.07 2.83
C CYS A 44 13.24 -9.46 3.68
N ARG A 45 13.03 -10.76 3.89
CA ARG A 45 11.91 -11.27 4.71
C ARG A 45 12.08 -10.86 6.16
N ALA A 46 13.28 -10.97 6.71
CA ALA A 46 13.56 -10.57 8.09
C ALA A 46 13.30 -9.07 8.30
N ALA A 47 13.83 -8.20 7.43
CA ALA A 47 13.63 -6.76 7.50
C ALA A 47 12.15 -6.38 7.35
N THR A 48 11.45 -7.00 6.39
CA THR A 48 10.01 -6.76 6.19
C THR A 48 9.20 -7.18 7.42
N ASN A 49 9.46 -8.36 7.97
CA ASN A 49 8.76 -8.86 9.15
C ASN A 49 8.99 -7.98 10.37
N PHE A 50 10.22 -7.51 10.57
CA PHE A 50 10.54 -6.55 11.62
C PHE A 50 9.75 -5.24 11.45
N CYS A 51 9.77 -4.65 10.26
CA CYS A 51 9.03 -3.41 10.03
C CYS A 51 7.52 -3.59 10.23
N LYS A 52 6.97 -4.75 9.83
CA LYS A 52 5.57 -5.12 10.07
C LYS A 52 5.26 -5.25 11.56
N SER A 53 6.13 -5.87 12.36
CA SER A 53 5.90 -6.03 13.79
C SER A 53 5.98 -4.71 14.55
N GLU A 54 6.83 -3.78 14.11
CA GLU A 54 7.05 -2.51 14.80
C GLU A 54 6.08 -1.39 14.39
N LEU A 55 5.50 -1.45 13.19
CA LEU A 55 4.61 -0.40 12.67
C LEU A 55 3.21 -0.90 12.32
N GLU A 56 3.11 -1.94 11.49
CA GLU A 56 1.81 -2.42 11.02
C GLU A 56 1.00 -3.08 12.13
N ALA A 57 1.62 -3.94 12.95
CA ALA A 57 0.91 -4.61 14.03
C ALA A 57 0.38 -3.64 15.11
N PRO A 58 1.15 -2.65 15.59
CA PRO A 58 0.62 -1.62 16.49
C PRO A 58 -0.49 -0.77 15.86
N TYR A 59 -0.38 -0.42 14.58
CA TYR A 59 -1.44 0.32 13.88
C TYR A 59 -2.73 -0.50 13.80
N GLU A 60 -2.63 -1.77 13.40
CA GLU A 60 -3.78 -2.68 13.36
C GLU A 60 -4.40 -2.88 14.75
N ALA A 61 -3.58 -2.97 15.80
CA ALA A 61 -4.05 -3.09 17.18
C ALA A 61 -4.72 -1.80 17.70
N PHE A 62 -4.29 -0.64 17.22
CA PHE A 62 -4.92 0.64 17.53
C PHE A 62 -6.32 0.75 16.89
N GLY A 63 -6.57 0.01 15.80
CA GLY A 63 -7.90 -0.18 15.24
C GLY A 63 -8.36 0.93 14.28
N LEU A 64 -7.45 1.73 13.74
CA LEU A 64 -7.77 2.69 12.68
C LEU A 64 -7.81 2.02 11.31
N ASN A 65 -8.57 2.61 10.41
CA ASN A 65 -8.71 2.15 9.06
C ASN A 65 -7.41 2.41 8.27
N VAL A 66 -6.87 1.37 7.62
CA VAL A 66 -5.62 1.46 6.85
C VAL A 66 -5.78 2.26 5.55
N PHE A 67 -7.02 2.41 5.08
CA PHE A 67 -7.38 3.17 3.87
C PHE A 67 -7.76 4.62 4.18
N ASP A 68 -8.11 4.91 5.45
CA ASP A 68 -8.43 6.24 5.95
C ASP A 68 -8.09 6.37 7.44
N ILE A 69 -6.97 7.02 7.75
CA ILE A 69 -6.48 7.17 9.13
C ILE A 69 -7.36 8.07 10.01
N SER A 70 -8.33 8.82 9.46
CA SER A 70 -9.27 9.58 10.29
C SER A 70 -10.40 8.74 10.88
N GLU A 71 -10.57 7.49 10.42
CA GLU A 71 -11.71 6.66 10.76
C GLU A 71 -11.29 5.36 11.46
N PRO A 72 -12.12 4.83 12.39
CA PRO A 72 -11.92 3.48 12.92
C PRO A 72 -12.11 2.44 11.81
N CYS A 73 -11.40 1.31 11.92
CA CYS A 73 -11.63 0.17 11.03
C CYS A 73 -12.95 -0.52 11.39
N GLU A 74 -13.91 -0.50 10.47
CA GLU A 74 -15.20 -1.14 10.69
C GLU A 74 -15.09 -2.67 10.52
N GLY A 75 -15.23 -3.43 11.60
CA GLY A 75 -15.17 -4.90 11.57
C GLY A 75 -13.75 -5.44 11.36
N LEU A 76 -13.66 -6.73 11.02
CA LEU A 76 -12.36 -7.35 10.75
C LEU A 76 -11.88 -6.96 9.35
N ARG A 77 -10.69 -6.34 9.25
CA ARG A 77 -10.06 -5.94 7.98
C ARG A 77 -10.06 -7.02 6.89
N ARG A 78 -9.98 -8.30 7.27
CA ARG A 78 -10.00 -9.43 6.32
C ARG A 78 -11.38 -9.73 5.73
N GLU A 79 -12.44 -9.25 6.36
CA GLU A 79 -13.83 -9.49 6.01
C GLU A 79 -14.45 -8.24 5.35
N THR A 80 -14.27 -7.09 5.99
CA THR A 80 -14.90 -5.82 5.60
C THR A 80 -13.97 -4.86 4.89
N PHE A 81 -12.66 -5.11 4.86
CA PHE A 81 -11.67 -4.10 4.44
C PHE A 81 -11.86 -2.76 5.17
N CYS A 82 -12.27 -2.82 6.44
CA CYS A 82 -12.58 -1.65 7.27
C CYS A 82 -13.81 -0.83 6.83
N TYR A 83 -14.66 -1.36 5.94
CA TYR A 83 -15.89 -0.73 5.50
C TYR A 83 -17.05 -1.74 5.42
N TYR A 84 -18.12 -1.56 6.18
CA TYR A 84 -19.23 -2.53 6.19
C TYR A 84 -19.93 -2.70 4.85
N ILE A 85 -19.90 -1.68 3.97
CA ILE A 85 -20.45 -1.75 2.61
C ILE A 85 -19.88 -2.91 1.78
N VAL A 86 -18.69 -3.40 2.11
CA VAL A 86 -18.12 -4.57 1.42
C VAL A 86 -18.99 -5.82 1.59
N ILE A 87 -19.65 -5.98 2.73
CA ILE A 87 -20.60 -7.09 2.98
C ILE A 87 -21.81 -6.95 2.05
N ASP A 88 -22.31 -5.73 1.87
CA ASP A 88 -23.45 -5.44 0.99
C ASP A 88 -23.08 -5.69 -0.49
N ILE A 89 -21.87 -5.27 -0.90
CA ILE A 89 -21.35 -5.54 -2.25
C ILE A 89 -21.26 -7.04 -2.52
N ILE A 90 -20.68 -7.81 -1.60
CA ILE A 90 -20.59 -9.28 -1.72
C ILE A 90 -22.00 -9.87 -1.83
N SER A 91 -22.92 -9.45 -0.96
CA SER A 91 -24.29 -9.94 -0.93
C SER A 91 -25.04 -9.63 -2.23
N TYR A 92 -24.85 -8.42 -2.78
CA TYR A 92 -25.44 -8.01 -4.05
C TYR A 92 -24.90 -8.83 -5.23
N LEU A 93 -23.57 -9.03 -5.26
CA LEU A 93 -22.93 -9.79 -6.33
C LEU A 93 -23.33 -11.26 -6.30
N LEU A 94 -23.58 -11.85 -5.11
CA LEU A 94 -24.05 -13.22 -4.96
C LEU A 94 -25.53 -13.44 -5.30
N GLN A 95 -26.31 -12.39 -5.59
CA GLN A 95 -27.72 -12.58 -5.93
C GLN A 95 -27.85 -13.36 -7.26
N PRO A 96 -28.75 -14.36 -7.34
CA PRO A 96 -28.96 -15.12 -8.58
C PRO A 96 -29.28 -14.23 -9.77
N SER A 97 -30.12 -13.21 -9.56
CA SER A 97 -30.45 -12.23 -10.60
C SER A 97 -29.23 -11.44 -11.08
N THR A 98 -28.28 -11.13 -10.20
CA THR A 98 -27.04 -10.43 -10.54
C THR A 98 -26.09 -11.36 -11.30
N HIS A 99 -25.94 -12.61 -10.84
CA HIS A 99 -25.17 -13.64 -11.55
C HIS A 99 -25.72 -13.90 -12.96
N ASP A 100 -27.03 -14.07 -13.08
CA ASP A 100 -27.72 -14.30 -14.36
C ASP A 100 -27.53 -13.10 -15.30
N LEU A 101 -27.68 -11.88 -14.78
CA LEU A 101 -27.50 -10.65 -15.55
C LEU A 101 -26.06 -10.47 -16.05
N LEU A 102 -25.07 -10.79 -15.21
CA LEU A 102 -23.65 -10.70 -15.56
C LEU A 102 -23.14 -11.90 -16.38
N GLY A 103 -23.95 -12.95 -16.53
CA GLY A 103 -23.55 -14.18 -17.22
C GLY A 103 -22.45 -14.95 -16.48
N VAL A 104 -22.48 -14.97 -15.14
CA VAL A 104 -21.50 -15.70 -14.32
C VAL A 104 -21.61 -17.20 -14.60
N ASP A 105 -20.46 -17.86 -14.76
CA ASP A 105 -20.40 -19.31 -14.97
C ASP A 105 -21.12 -20.03 -13.81
N PRO A 106 -22.05 -20.98 -14.09
CA PRO A 106 -22.70 -21.77 -13.06
C PRO A 106 -21.75 -22.53 -12.11
N ALA A 107 -20.49 -22.77 -12.51
CA ALA A 107 -19.46 -23.33 -11.64
C ALA A 107 -18.87 -22.32 -10.62
N ALA A 108 -19.04 -21.02 -10.85
CA ALA A 108 -18.48 -19.92 -10.04
C ALA A 108 -19.55 -19.31 -9.10
N GLN A 109 -20.10 -20.13 -8.21
CA GLN A 109 -21.19 -19.72 -7.30
C GLN A 109 -20.74 -18.85 -6.11
N ASN A 110 -19.45 -18.80 -5.81
CA ASN A 110 -18.91 -18.04 -4.70
C ASN A 110 -18.23 -16.77 -5.20
N PHE A 111 -18.42 -15.67 -4.45
CA PHE A 111 -17.73 -14.41 -4.67
C PHE A 111 -16.95 -14.03 -3.40
N SER A 112 -15.70 -13.62 -3.58
CA SER A 112 -14.89 -12.99 -2.54
C SER A 112 -14.15 -11.81 -3.15
N THR A 113 -13.99 -10.74 -2.37
CA THR A 113 -13.25 -9.54 -2.81
C THR A 113 -11.77 -9.80 -3.00
N VAL A 114 -11.21 -10.81 -2.33
CA VAL A 114 -9.81 -11.21 -2.45
C VAL A 114 -9.69 -12.73 -2.60
N SER A 115 -8.79 -13.15 -3.48
CA SER A 115 -8.28 -14.52 -3.54
C SER A 115 -7.05 -14.66 -2.63
N TRP A 116 -7.24 -15.19 -1.43
CA TRP A 116 -6.14 -15.44 -0.49
C TRP A 116 -5.04 -16.36 -1.03
N PRO A 117 -5.35 -17.45 -1.76
CA PRO A 117 -4.32 -18.28 -2.38
C PRO A 117 -3.44 -17.49 -3.36
N THR A 118 -4.06 -16.64 -4.19
CA THR A 118 -3.33 -15.78 -5.14
C THR A 118 -2.44 -14.79 -4.40
N ARG A 119 -2.98 -14.10 -3.39
CA ARG A 119 -2.19 -13.19 -2.55
C ARG A 119 -0.99 -13.90 -1.91
N SER A 120 -1.18 -15.08 -1.35
CA SER A 120 -0.12 -15.88 -0.73
C SER A 120 0.94 -16.31 -1.73
N ALA A 121 0.56 -16.66 -2.96
CA ALA A 121 1.50 -16.98 -4.03
C ALA A 121 2.38 -15.78 -4.41
N PHE A 122 1.81 -14.58 -4.50
CA PHE A 122 2.58 -13.35 -4.76
C PHE A 122 3.54 -12.99 -3.62
N ASP A 123 3.14 -13.18 -2.36
CA ASP A 123 4.02 -12.97 -1.20
C ASP A 123 5.17 -14.00 -1.15
N ALA A 124 4.86 -15.27 -1.44
CA ALA A 124 5.86 -16.33 -1.51
C ALA A 124 6.89 -16.09 -2.63
N ALA A 125 6.46 -15.48 -3.74
CA ALA A 125 7.31 -15.07 -4.86
C ALA A 125 8.08 -13.76 -4.61
N PHE A 126 7.87 -13.11 -3.44
CA PHE A 126 8.45 -11.81 -3.08
C PHE A 126 8.06 -10.67 -4.03
N ASN A 127 6.96 -10.82 -4.79
CA ASN A 127 6.55 -9.83 -5.79
C ASN A 127 6.19 -8.48 -5.15
N VAL A 128 5.66 -8.48 -3.93
CA VAL A 128 5.28 -7.25 -3.20
C VAL A 128 6.48 -6.35 -2.90
N LEU A 129 7.68 -6.92 -2.83
CA LEU A 129 8.89 -6.14 -2.55
C LEU A 129 9.55 -5.63 -3.82
N ARG A 130 9.25 -6.20 -5.00
CA ARG A 130 9.89 -5.87 -6.28
C ARG A 130 9.66 -4.42 -6.64
N ASP A 131 10.76 -3.70 -6.83
CA ASP A 131 10.71 -2.33 -7.32
C ASP A 131 10.15 -2.31 -8.75
N SER A 132 9.09 -1.54 -8.94
CA SER A 132 8.45 -1.34 -10.24
C SER A 132 8.59 0.09 -10.76
N HIS A 133 9.22 1.01 -10.03
CA HIS A 133 9.29 2.42 -10.41
C HIS A 133 10.06 2.64 -11.72
N GLU A 134 11.03 1.78 -12.04
CA GLU A 134 11.77 1.85 -13.32
C GLU A 134 10.86 1.68 -14.54
N HIS A 135 9.74 0.94 -14.42
CA HIS A 135 8.77 0.84 -15.50
C HIS A 135 8.07 2.17 -15.76
N ILE A 136 7.86 2.99 -14.72
CA ILE A 136 7.29 4.34 -14.86
C ILE A 136 8.27 5.25 -15.59
N MET A 137 9.57 5.15 -15.29
CA MET A 137 10.61 5.87 -16.05
C MET A 137 10.52 5.53 -17.54
N VAL A 138 10.44 4.24 -17.92
CA VAL A 138 10.34 3.83 -19.33
C VAL A 138 9.11 4.42 -20.02
N LEU A 139 7.97 4.47 -19.33
CA LEU A 139 6.75 5.09 -19.84
C LEU A 139 6.93 6.58 -20.09
N LEU A 140 7.52 7.30 -19.13
CA LEU A 140 7.78 8.74 -19.24
C LEU A 140 8.74 9.06 -20.39
N GLU A 141 9.83 8.30 -20.54
CA GLU A 141 10.79 8.46 -21.66
C GLU A 141 10.16 8.16 -23.02
N SER A 142 9.10 7.34 -23.05
CA SER A 142 8.33 7.04 -24.26
C SER A 142 7.26 8.09 -24.58
N GLY A 143 7.18 9.18 -23.80
CA GLY A 143 6.18 10.24 -23.99
C GLY A 143 4.79 9.89 -23.46
N VAL A 144 4.65 8.85 -22.62
CA VAL A 144 3.37 8.51 -21.98
C VAL A 144 3.16 9.42 -20.77
N HIS A 145 2.02 10.11 -20.73
CA HIS A 145 1.62 10.91 -19.57
C HIS A 145 1.18 10.00 -18.42
N VAL A 146 1.77 10.18 -17.24
CA VAL A 146 1.49 9.41 -16.02
C VAL A 146 0.90 10.35 -14.97
N LEU A 147 -0.23 9.94 -14.37
CA LEU A 147 -0.84 10.59 -13.22
C LEU A 147 -0.72 9.68 -11.99
N ILE A 148 -0.08 10.18 -10.93
CA ILE A 148 -0.08 9.54 -9.63
C ILE A 148 -0.95 10.40 -8.71
N TYR A 149 -2.01 9.79 -8.16
CA TYR A 149 -2.91 10.46 -7.22
C TYR A 149 -3.07 9.57 -5.98
N VAL A 150 -3.15 10.21 -4.82
CA VAL A 150 -3.16 9.53 -3.51
C VAL A 150 -3.91 10.40 -2.52
N GLY A 151 -4.81 9.79 -1.75
CA GLY A 151 -5.58 10.50 -0.74
C GLY A 151 -4.73 10.83 0.48
N THR A 152 -4.90 12.04 1.02
CA THR A 152 -4.12 12.55 2.17
C THR A 152 -4.24 11.68 3.43
N TYR A 153 -5.36 10.98 3.62
CA TYR A 153 -5.61 10.14 4.79
C TYR A 153 -5.35 8.64 4.57
N ASN A 154 -4.94 8.22 3.37
CA ASN A 154 -4.58 6.83 3.14
C ASN A 154 -3.27 6.52 3.89
N TRP A 155 -3.28 5.56 4.82
CA TRP A 155 -2.07 5.16 5.54
C TRP A 155 -1.29 4.07 4.80
N GLY A 156 -1.98 3.03 4.31
CA GLY A 156 -1.36 1.83 3.72
C GLY A 156 -0.65 2.05 2.38
N CYS A 157 -1.00 3.09 1.63
CA CYS A 157 -0.37 3.53 0.39
C CYS A 157 -0.23 5.05 0.38
N ASN A 158 0.29 5.59 1.48
CA ASN A 158 0.23 7.01 1.80
C ASN A 158 0.94 7.95 0.83
N TRP A 159 0.54 9.23 0.91
CA TRP A 159 1.02 10.28 0.04
C TRP A 159 2.51 10.61 0.25
N VAL A 160 3.01 10.55 1.48
CA VAL A 160 4.43 10.80 1.82
C VAL A 160 5.35 9.81 1.10
N GLY A 161 4.98 8.53 1.11
CA GLY A 161 5.70 7.48 0.41
C GLY A 161 5.67 7.69 -1.09
N ASN A 162 4.51 8.09 -1.62
CA ASN A 162 4.33 8.37 -3.03
C ASN A 162 5.15 9.57 -3.50
N GLU A 163 5.06 10.69 -2.79
CA GLU A 163 5.86 11.89 -3.03
C GLU A 163 7.35 11.55 -3.08
N ARG A 164 7.87 10.88 -2.05
CA ARG A 164 9.30 10.56 -1.96
C ARG A 164 9.82 9.78 -3.15
N TRP A 165 9.11 8.74 -3.61
CA TRP A 165 9.58 7.96 -4.76
C TRP A 165 9.44 8.76 -6.06
N MET A 166 8.39 9.57 -6.22
CA MET A 166 8.21 10.41 -7.41
C MET A 166 9.33 11.44 -7.56
N PHE A 167 9.72 12.12 -6.47
CA PHE A 167 10.83 13.09 -6.47
C PHE A 167 12.21 12.43 -6.61
N ALA A 168 12.33 11.15 -6.23
CA ALA A 168 13.55 10.37 -6.37
C ALA A 168 13.69 9.71 -7.76
N LEU A 169 12.59 9.54 -8.51
CA LEU A 169 12.59 8.89 -9.82
C LEU A 169 13.51 9.64 -10.79
N VAL A 170 14.47 8.92 -11.37
CA VAL A 170 15.41 9.47 -12.34
C VAL A 170 14.82 9.30 -13.74
N TRP A 171 14.60 10.41 -14.44
CA TRP A 171 14.14 10.46 -15.83
C TRP A 171 14.45 11.83 -16.43
N SER A 172 14.38 11.96 -17.75
CA SER A 172 14.79 13.15 -18.51
C SER A 172 14.08 14.44 -18.08
N GLY A 173 12.81 14.37 -17.67
CA GLY A 173 12.02 15.52 -17.21
C GLY A 173 12.07 15.78 -15.70
N ARG A 174 12.90 15.06 -14.93
CA ARG A 174 12.94 15.16 -13.47
C ARG A 174 13.21 16.59 -12.97
N GLU A 175 14.18 17.29 -13.56
CA GLU A 175 14.54 18.64 -13.10
C GLU A 175 13.38 19.62 -13.25
N ALA A 176 12.64 19.54 -14.36
CA ALA A 176 11.45 20.34 -14.58
C ALA A 176 10.35 19.98 -13.57
N PHE A 177 10.13 18.69 -13.30
CA PHE A 177 9.14 18.22 -12.33
C PHE A 177 9.46 18.71 -10.91
N VAL A 178 10.68 18.51 -10.43
CA VAL A 178 11.12 18.94 -9.08
C VAL A 178 11.18 20.46 -8.96
N GLY A 179 11.41 21.18 -10.07
CA GLY A 179 11.41 22.64 -10.11
C GLY A 179 10.02 23.28 -10.08
N THR A 180 8.94 22.49 -10.18
CA THR A 180 7.58 23.01 -10.00
C THR A 180 7.21 23.09 -8.52
N GLU A 181 6.47 24.13 -8.15
CA GLU A 181 5.90 24.24 -6.80
C GLU A 181 4.92 23.09 -6.57
N PHE A 182 5.10 22.40 -5.44
CA PHE A 182 4.15 21.38 -5.00
C PHE A 182 2.79 22.04 -4.74
N ARG A 183 1.74 21.49 -5.34
CA ARG A 183 0.37 21.96 -5.16
C ARG A 183 -0.44 20.85 -4.51
N GLU A 184 -0.90 21.12 -3.28
CA GLU A 184 -1.89 20.31 -2.57
C GLU A 184 -3.29 20.43 -3.20
#